data_AF-A0A359KP71-F1
#
_entry.id   AF-A0A359KP71-F1
#
_cell.length_a   1.000
_cell.length_b   1.000
_cell.length_c   1.000
_cell.angle_alpha   90.00
_cell.angle_beta   90.00
_cell.angle_gamma   90.00
#
_symmetry.space_group_name_H-M   'P 1'
#
loop_
_entity.id
_entity.type
_entity.pdbx_description
1 polymer ?
#
loop_
_entity_poly.entity_id
_entity_poly.type
_entity_poly.pdbx_seq_one_letter_code
_entity_poly.pdbx_strand_id
1 'polypeptide(L)'
;ITHLFTIDALLTGNLSVWWTAMQHLLMPAFVLGFGGLAVITRMARAGMLEVMGQDYIRTARAKGLASRAVVVRHGLKNAMLPAITVIGLQIGLLLGGAVLVEIVFSWPGIGRYAFQAIQNMDQNAVISVTLVIGAGYVLMNMFVDIAYVLVDPRLRAK
;
A
#
# COMPACT_ATOMS: atom_id res chain seq x y z
N ILE A 1 21.85 16.45 6.04
CA ILE A 1 21.91 17.25 4.80
C ILE A 1 20.54 17.30 4.14
N THR A 2 19.77 16.21 4.09
CA THR A 2 18.36 16.19 3.63
C THR A 2 17.33 16.01 4.74
N HIS A 3 17.78 15.87 6.00
CA HIS A 3 16.96 15.47 7.16
C HIS A 3 16.31 14.09 7.04
N LEU A 4 16.49 13.36 5.94
CA LEU A 4 16.06 11.97 5.80
C LEU A 4 17.21 11.05 6.19
N PHE A 5 17.12 10.43 7.37
CA PHE A 5 18.19 9.59 7.93
C PHE A 5 18.62 8.43 7.00
N THR A 6 17.71 7.90 6.18
CA THR A 6 18.01 6.83 5.23
C THR A 6 18.79 7.29 4.00
N ILE A 7 18.44 8.46 3.45
CA ILE A 7 19.10 9.04 2.27
C ILE A 7 20.46 9.63 2.66
N ASP A 8 20.53 10.31 3.80
CA ASP A 8 21.77 10.85 4.35
C ASP A 8 22.74 9.71 4.72
N ALA A 9 22.28 8.58 5.28
CA ALA A 9 23.15 7.43 5.60
C ALA A 9 23.74 6.76 4.34
N LEU A 10 22.97 6.68 3.25
CA LEU A 10 23.42 6.11 1.98
C LEU A 10 24.42 7.04 1.27
N LEU A 11 24.18 8.36 1.31
CA LEU A 11 25.09 9.38 0.78
C LEU A 11 26.39 9.50 1.59
N THR A 12 26.36 9.17 2.88
CA THR A 12 27.55 9.23 3.77
C THR A 12 28.35 7.90 3.78
N GLY A 13 27.92 6.88 3.03
CA GLY A 13 28.61 5.59 2.94
C GLY A 13 28.62 4.76 4.23
N ASN A 14 27.78 5.10 5.22
CA ASN A 14 27.80 4.47 6.53
C ASN A 14 26.69 3.40 6.64
N LEU A 15 27.05 2.16 6.30
CA LEU A 15 26.15 1.00 6.33
C LEU A 15 25.58 0.70 7.73
N SER A 16 26.28 1.07 8.81
CA SER A 16 25.79 0.84 10.17
C SER A 16 24.59 1.73 10.50
N VAL A 17 24.65 3.01 10.14
CA VAL A 17 23.55 3.98 10.33
C VAL A 17 22.36 3.65 9.42
N TRP A 18 22.60 3.15 8.21
CA TRP A 18 21.54 2.71 7.30
C TRP A 18 20.73 1.54 7.89
N TRP A 19 21.40 0.56 8.49
CA TRP A 19 20.73 -0.57 9.14
C TRP A 19 19.90 -0.12 10.35
N THR A 20 20.45 0.76 11.19
CA THR A 20 19.72 1.33 12.33
C THR A 20 18.50 2.15 11.88
N ALA A 21 18.60 2.90 10.77
CA ALA A 21 17.48 3.65 10.21
C ALA A 21 16.37 2.73 9.67
N MET A 22 16.72 1.63 8.99
CA MET A 22 15.76 0.60 8.57
C MET A 22 15.05 -0.05 9.76
N GLN A 23 15.75 -0.31 10.86
CA GLN A 23 15.15 -0.84 12.09
C GLN A 23 14.16 0.15 12.73
N HIS A 24 14.46 1.44 12.71
CA HIS A 24 13.54 2.47 13.22
C HIS A 24 12.32 2.70 12.33
N LEU A 25 12.41 2.37 11.04
CA LEU A 25 11.27 2.39 10.10
C LEU A 25 10.30 1.23 10.29
N LEU A 26 10.72 0.11 10.91
CA LEU A 26 9.85 -1.04 11.11
C LEU A 26 8.64 -0.72 11.98
N MET A 27 8.80 0.05 13.05
CA MET A 27 7.67 0.40 13.94
C MET A 27 6.63 1.30 13.24
N PRO A 28 7.00 2.44 12.62
CA PRO A 28 6.08 3.25 11.82
C PRO A 28 5.41 2.46 10.70
N ALA A 29 6.17 1.64 9.97
CA ALA A 29 5.64 0.82 8.88
C ALA A 29 4.65 -0.23 9.38
N PHE A 30 4.92 -0.85 10.53
CA PHE A 30 4.01 -1.81 11.14
C PHE A 30 2.71 -1.13 11.59
N VAL A 31 2.78 0.04 12.26
CA VAL A 31 1.59 0.78 12.71
C VAL A 31 0.72 1.21 11.53
N LEU A 32 1.33 1.74 10.45
CA LEU A 32 0.61 2.11 9.23
C LEU A 32 0.06 0.89 8.50
N GLY A 33 0.88 -0.14 8.33
CA GLY A 33 0.54 -1.34 7.57
C GLY A 33 -0.51 -2.22 8.25
N PHE A 34 -0.51 -2.30 9.59
CA PHE A 34 -1.38 -3.20 10.34
C PHE A 34 -2.87 -2.90 10.11
N GLY A 35 -3.23 -1.61 10.07
CA GLY A 35 -4.61 -1.19 9.78
C GLY A 35 -5.06 -1.62 8.38
N GLY A 36 -4.23 -1.38 7.37
CA GLY A 36 -4.53 -1.79 5.98
C GLY A 36 -4.59 -3.30 5.81
N LEU A 37 -3.66 -4.03 6.45
CA LEU A 37 -3.59 -5.50 6.38
C LEU A 37 -4.88 -6.17 6.87
N ALA A 38 -5.49 -5.68 7.94
CA ALA A 38 -6.74 -6.24 8.45
C ALA A 38 -7.88 -6.13 7.41
N VAL A 39 -8.00 -4.97 6.75
CA VAL A 39 -9.04 -4.73 5.74
C VAL A 39 -8.78 -5.56 4.48
N ILE A 40 -7.54 -5.58 3.99
CA ILE A 40 -7.14 -6.33 2.80
C ILE A 40 -7.36 -7.83 3.02
N THR A 41 -6.95 -8.36 4.17
CA THR A 41 -7.12 -9.78 4.51
C THR A 41 -8.58 -10.17 4.60
N ARG A 42 -9.42 -9.30 5.22
CA ARG A 42 -10.87 -9.52 5.27
C ARG A 42 -11.48 -9.58 3.87
N MET A 43 -11.06 -8.67 2.99
CA MET A 43 -11.59 -8.61 1.62
C MET A 43 -11.13 -9.82 0.79
N ALA A 44 -9.85 -10.19 0.89
CA ALA A 44 -9.31 -11.38 0.24
C ALA A 44 -10.01 -12.67 0.73
N ARG A 45 -10.30 -12.77 2.02
CA ARG A 45 -11.06 -13.91 2.59
C ARG A 45 -12.48 -13.97 2.05
N ALA A 46 -13.18 -12.83 1.98
CA ALA A 46 -14.53 -12.76 1.42
C ALA A 46 -14.55 -13.21 -0.05
N GLY A 47 -13.64 -12.68 -0.88
CA GLY A 47 -13.50 -13.09 -2.27
C GLY A 47 -13.15 -14.57 -2.43
N MET A 48 -12.31 -15.12 -1.55
CA MET A 48 -11.99 -16.55 -1.55
C MET A 48 -13.21 -17.42 -1.24
N LEU A 49 -14.07 -17.00 -0.31
CA LEU A 49 -15.30 -17.74 0.01
C LEU A 49 -16.27 -17.76 -1.17
N GLU A 50 -16.44 -16.63 -1.85
CA GLU A 50 -17.29 -16.52 -3.04
C GLU A 50 -16.76 -17.39 -4.19
N VAL A 51 -15.47 -17.28 -4.49
CA VAL A 51 -14.83 -18.01 -5.59
C VAL A 51 -14.85 -19.52 -5.36
N MET A 52 -14.63 -19.97 -4.13
CA MET A 52 -14.58 -21.41 -3.82
C MET A 52 -15.93 -22.13 -4.02
N GLY A 53 -17.04 -21.38 -4.04
CA GLY A 53 -18.38 -21.88 -4.34
C GLY A 53 -18.71 -22.00 -5.83
N GLN A 54 -17.88 -21.44 -6.72
CA GLN A 54 -18.14 -21.37 -8.16
C GLN A 54 -17.96 -22.72 -8.87
N ASP A 55 -18.73 -22.93 -9.94
CA ASP A 55 -18.74 -24.20 -10.66
C ASP A 55 -17.40 -24.53 -11.33
N TYR A 56 -16.65 -23.54 -11.80
CA TYR A 56 -15.32 -23.79 -12.39
C TYR A 56 -14.31 -24.35 -11.38
N ILE A 57 -14.44 -24.02 -10.09
CA ILE A 57 -13.63 -24.61 -9.00
C ILE A 57 -14.04 -26.06 -8.76
N ARG A 58 -15.35 -26.36 -8.82
CA ARG A 58 -15.86 -27.74 -8.70
C ARG A 58 -15.38 -28.58 -9.88
N THR A 59 -15.43 -28.06 -11.10
CA THR A 59 -14.88 -28.73 -12.29
C THR A 59 -13.37 -28.96 -12.16
N ALA A 60 -12.61 -28.00 -11.65
CA ALA A 60 -11.17 -28.17 -11.44
C ALA A 60 -10.86 -29.28 -10.43
N ARG A 61 -11.63 -29.39 -9.33
CA ARG A 61 -11.51 -30.51 -8.39
C ARG A 61 -11.93 -31.84 -9.00
N ALA A 62 -13.01 -31.87 -9.77
CA ALA A 62 -13.47 -33.08 -10.46
C ALA A 62 -12.44 -33.60 -11.49
N LYS A 63 -11.63 -32.71 -12.08
CA LYS A 63 -10.50 -33.06 -12.95
C LYS A 63 -9.28 -33.60 -12.21
N GLY A 64 -9.31 -33.73 -10.88
CA GLY A 64 -8.22 -34.28 -10.08
C GLY A 64 -7.07 -33.31 -9.81
N LEU A 65 -7.24 -31.99 -10.00
CA LEU A 65 -6.18 -31.03 -9.66
C LEU A 65 -5.93 -31.02 -8.14
N ALA A 66 -4.65 -30.93 -7.76
CA ALA A 66 -4.24 -30.79 -6.38
C ALA A 66 -4.90 -29.57 -5.71
N SER A 67 -5.40 -29.73 -4.48
CA SER A 67 -6.13 -28.69 -3.74
C SER A 67 -5.34 -27.37 -3.65
N ARG A 68 -4.00 -27.43 -3.50
CA ARG A 68 -3.14 -26.23 -3.53
C ARG A 68 -3.16 -25.51 -4.88
N ALA A 69 -3.14 -26.25 -5.99
CA ALA A 69 -3.19 -25.65 -7.32
C ALA A 69 -4.54 -24.98 -7.58
N VAL A 70 -5.64 -25.59 -7.14
CA VAL A 70 -6.99 -24.99 -7.25
C VAL A 70 -7.07 -23.70 -6.45
N VAL A 71 -6.60 -23.70 -5.20
CA VAL A 71 -6.63 -22.52 -4.33
C VAL A 71 -5.75 -21.39 -4.87
N VAL A 72 -4.48 -21.66 -5.21
CA VAL A 72 -3.52 -20.61 -5.59
C VAL A 72 -3.74 -20.12 -7.03
N ARG A 73 -3.97 -21.03 -7.98
CA ARG A 73 -4.02 -20.68 -9.41
C ARG A 73 -5.41 -20.30 -9.90
N HIS A 74 -6.47 -20.86 -9.32
CA HIS A 74 -7.85 -20.61 -9.76
C HIS A 74 -8.66 -19.80 -8.75
N GLY A 75 -8.43 -20.02 -7.45
CA GLY A 75 -9.09 -19.28 -6.38
C GLY A 75 -8.54 -17.87 -6.20
N LEU A 76 -7.27 -17.80 -5.81
CA LEU A 76 -6.62 -16.57 -5.34
C LEU A 76 -6.58 -15.47 -6.40
N LYS A 77 -6.25 -15.81 -7.65
CA LYS A 77 -6.18 -14.81 -8.73
C LYS A 77 -7.52 -14.08 -8.94
N ASN A 78 -8.64 -14.80 -8.86
CA ASN A 78 -9.97 -14.21 -9.04
C ASN A 78 -10.49 -13.56 -7.75
N ALA A 79 -10.16 -14.14 -6.59
CA ALA A 79 -10.54 -13.62 -5.28
C ALA A 79 -9.80 -12.34 -4.87
N MET A 80 -8.65 -12.04 -5.49
CA MET A 80 -7.86 -10.85 -5.22
C MET A 80 -8.39 -9.58 -5.90
N LEU A 81 -9.30 -9.69 -6.87
CA LEU A 81 -9.84 -8.52 -7.58
C LEU A 81 -10.46 -7.48 -6.61
N PRO A 82 -11.33 -7.85 -5.66
CA PRO A 82 -11.87 -6.89 -4.69
C PRO A 82 -10.80 -6.36 -3.73
N ALA A 83 -9.78 -7.16 -3.42
CA ALA A 83 -8.69 -6.75 -2.53
C ALA A 83 -7.82 -5.66 -3.19
N ILE A 84 -7.57 -5.74 -4.50
CA ILE A 84 -6.79 -4.74 -5.26
C ILE A 84 -7.50 -3.39 -5.26
N THR A 85 -8.81 -3.36 -5.46
CA THR A 85 -9.60 -2.12 -5.41
C THR A 85 -9.54 -1.48 -4.02
N VAL A 86 -9.63 -2.29 -2.97
CA VAL A 86 -9.52 -1.81 -1.58
C VAL A 86 -8.12 -1.29 -1.28
N ILE A 87 -7.06 -1.91 -1.83
CA ILE A 87 -5.69 -1.41 -1.69
C ILE A 87 -5.58 0.03 -2.21
N GLY A 88 -6.18 0.34 -3.36
CA GLY A 88 -6.22 1.71 -3.89
C GLY A 88 -6.85 2.72 -2.94
N LEU A 89 -8.03 2.38 -2.40
CA LEU A 89 -8.70 3.22 -1.39
C LEU A 89 -7.87 3.36 -0.11
N GLN A 90 -7.18 2.29 0.30
CA GLN A 90 -6.38 2.27 1.51
C GLN A 90 -5.15 3.16 1.40
N ILE A 91 -4.56 3.35 0.22
CA ILE A 91 -3.42 4.27 0.01
C ILE A 91 -3.78 5.70 0.42
N GLY A 92 -4.99 6.17 0.07
CA GLY A 92 -5.44 7.51 0.47
C GLY A 92 -5.56 7.67 1.98
N LEU A 93 -6.11 6.65 2.65
CA LEU A 93 -6.19 6.60 4.11
C LEU A 93 -4.81 6.54 4.76
N LEU A 94 -3.86 5.82 4.17
CA LEU A 94 -2.49 5.71 4.66
C LEU A 94 -1.73 7.03 4.52
N LEU A 95 -1.95 7.80 3.45
CA LEU A 95 -1.35 9.13 3.31
C LEU A 95 -1.82 10.09 4.41
N GLY A 96 -3.11 10.04 4.79
CA GLY A 96 -3.63 10.81 5.93
C GLY A 96 -3.08 10.34 7.28
N GLY A 97 -3.04 9.02 7.49
CA GLY A 97 -2.51 8.41 8.72
C GLY A 97 -0.98 8.57 8.88
N ALA A 98 -0.24 8.67 7.77
CA ALA A 98 1.21 8.86 7.76
C ALA A 98 1.62 10.15 8.48
N VAL A 99 0.84 11.24 8.36
CA VAL A 99 1.10 12.50 9.07
C VAL A 99 1.15 12.29 10.58
N LEU A 100 0.18 11.54 11.13
CA LEU A 100 0.13 11.26 12.57
C LEU A 100 1.30 10.38 13.02
N VAL A 101 1.64 9.36 12.22
CA VAL A 101 2.75 8.46 12.52
C VAL A 101 4.09 9.19 12.44
N GLU A 102 4.28 10.08 11.47
CA GLU A 102 5.48 10.92 11.36
C GLU A 102 5.67 11.82 12.58
N ILE A 103 4.58 12.39 13.12
CA ILE A 103 4.63 13.23 14.32
C ILE A 103 4.97 12.38 15.55
N VAL A 104 4.27 11.27 15.77
CA VAL A 104 4.43 10.41 16.96
C VAL A 104 5.82 9.78 17.02
N PHE A 105 6.33 9.28 15.89
CA PHE A 105 7.65 8.67 15.82
C PHE A 105 8.77 9.69 15.56
N SER A 106 8.47 10.99 15.56
CA SER A 106 9.41 12.08 15.25
C SER A 106 10.18 11.86 13.95
N TRP A 107 9.59 11.14 12.99
CA TRP A 107 10.21 10.85 11.71
C TRP A 107 10.10 12.10 10.81
N PRO A 108 11.21 12.55 10.21
CA PRO A 108 11.21 13.69 9.30
C PRO A 108 10.54 13.28 7.98
N GLY A 109 9.30 13.72 7.78
CA GLY A 109 8.53 13.45 6.57
C GLY A 109 7.75 14.68 6.08
N ILE A 110 7.16 14.54 4.90
CA ILE A 110 6.43 15.60 4.21
C ILE A 110 5.15 15.96 4.99
N GLY A 111 4.53 14.99 5.67
CA GLY A 111 3.36 15.21 6.51
C GLY A 111 3.67 16.06 7.74
N ARG A 112 4.78 15.77 8.42
CA ARG A 112 5.27 16.59 9.54
C ARG A 112 5.61 18.01 9.11
N TYR A 113 6.21 18.18 7.91
CA TYR A 113 6.47 19.50 7.35
C TYR A 113 5.17 20.27 7.06
N ALA A 114 4.15 19.60 6.50
CA ALA A 114 2.82 20.19 6.31
C ALA A 114 2.23 20.69 7.63
N PHE A 115 2.31 19.86 8.68
CA PHE A 115 1.81 20.21 10.01
C PHE A 115 2.51 21.43 10.61
N GLN A 116 3.82 21.55 10.45
CA GLN A 116 4.59 22.71 10.88
C GLN A 116 4.22 23.97 10.09
N ALA A 117 4.02 23.85 8.77
CA ALA A 117 3.57 24.95 7.92
C ALA A 117 2.19 25.48 8.32
N ILE A 118 1.26 24.58 8.70
CA ILE A 118 -0.06 24.95 9.23
C ILE A 118 0.07 25.75 10.53
N GLN A 119 0.93 25.32 11.45
CA GLN A 119 1.15 26.05 12.72
C GLN A 119 1.78 27.42 12.51
N ASN A 120 2.71 27.54 11.56
CA ASN A 120 3.37 28.80 11.23
C ASN A 120 2.53 29.71 10.30
N MET A 121 1.30 29.30 9.96
CA MET A 121 0.42 29.99 9.01
C MET A 121 1.08 30.28 7.65
N ASP A 122 2.05 29.44 7.24
CA ASP A 122 2.70 29.55 5.94
C ASP A 122 1.84 28.87 4.88
N GLN A 123 0.95 29.66 4.29
CA GLN A 123 -0.04 29.18 3.33
C GLN A 123 0.60 28.69 2.03
N ASN A 124 1.74 29.26 1.62
CA ASN A 124 2.46 28.84 0.42
C ASN A 124 3.08 27.45 0.60
N ALA A 125 3.66 27.18 1.76
CA ALA A 125 4.19 25.86 2.09
C ALA A 125 3.08 24.80 2.13
N VAL A 126 1.92 25.11 2.73
CA VAL A 126 0.77 24.19 2.80
C VAL A 126 0.24 23.83 1.41
N ILE A 127 0.07 24.82 0.52
CA ILE A 127 -0.39 24.59 -0.86
C ILE A 127 0.61 23.72 -1.62
N SER A 128 1.90 24.02 -1.50
CA SER A 128 2.97 23.27 -2.18
C SER A 128 2.99 21.81 -1.76
N VAL A 129 2.90 21.54 -0.46
CA VAL A 129 2.85 20.16 0.06
C VAL A 129 1.59 19.43 -0.40
N THR A 130 0.45 20.11 -0.39
CA THR A 130 -0.82 19.54 -0.85
C THR A 130 -0.75 19.14 -2.33
N LEU A 131 -0.14 19.97 -3.18
CA LEU A 131 0.06 19.67 -4.59
C LEU A 131 0.97 18.46 -4.81
N VAL A 132 2.09 18.37 -4.06
CA VAL A 132 3.02 17.25 -4.16
C VAL A 132 2.36 15.94 -3.71
N ILE A 133 1.64 15.95 -2.58
CA ILE A 133 0.91 14.77 -2.09
C ILE A 133 -0.19 14.38 -3.08
N GLY A 134 -0.95 15.35 -3.60
CA GLY A 134 -1.99 15.13 -4.58
C GLY A 134 -1.47 14.50 -5.87
N ALA A 135 -0.37 15.04 -6.43
CA ALA A 135 0.28 14.48 -7.61
C ALA A 135 0.78 13.04 -7.36
N GLY A 136 1.41 12.80 -6.20
CA GLY A 136 1.83 11.46 -5.78
C GLY A 136 0.65 10.49 -5.64
N TYR A 137 -0.47 10.94 -5.10
CA TYR A 137 -1.69 10.14 -4.98
C TYR A 137 -2.26 9.74 -6.34
N VAL A 138 -2.30 10.67 -7.31
CA VAL A 138 -2.73 10.37 -8.68
C VAL A 138 -1.81 9.33 -9.33
N LEU A 139 -0.49 9.47 -9.18
CA LEU A 139 0.48 8.49 -9.69
C LEU A 139 0.28 7.10 -9.06
N MET A 140 0.03 7.05 -7.75
CA MET A 140 -0.23 5.78 -7.05
C MET A 140 -1.53 5.12 -7.51
N ASN A 141 -2.59 5.89 -7.72
CA ASN A 141 -3.84 5.35 -8.28
C ASN A 141 -3.60 4.80 -9.69
N MET A 142 -2.83 5.50 -10.53
CA MET A 142 -2.46 5.00 -11.84
C MET A 142 -1.73 3.64 -11.77
N PHE A 143 -0.83 3.46 -10.79
CA PHE A 143 -0.19 2.15 -10.57
C PHE A 143 -1.17 1.07 -10.12
N VAL A 144 -2.16 1.41 -9.27
CA VAL A 144 -3.21 0.48 -8.84
C VAL A 144 -4.08 0.06 -10.03
N ASP A 145 -4.46 1.00 -10.89
CA ASP A 145 -5.26 0.72 -12.08
C ASP A 145 -4.50 -0.18 -13.06
N ILE A 146 -3.19 0.07 -13.27
CA ILE A 146 -2.34 -0.80 -14.07
C ILE A 146 -2.25 -2.20 -13.46
N ALA A 147 -2.06 -2.30 -12.14
CA ALA A 147 -2.03 -3.58 -11.44
C ALA A 147 -3.36 -4.34 -11.59
N TYR A 148 -4.48 -3.63 -11.53
CA TYR A 148 -5.81 -4.20 -11.74
C TYR A 148 -5.96 -4.79 -13.15
N VAL A 149 -5.52 -4.07 -14.20
CA VAL A 149 -5.54 -4.54 -15.60
C VAL A 149 -4.60 -5.74 -15.82
N LEU A 150 -3.47 -5.81 -15.13
CA LEU A 150 -2.55 -6.95 -15.20
C LEU A 150 -3.13 -8.20 -14.55
N VAL A 151 -3.88 -8.03 -13.46
CA VAL A 151 -4.49 -9.14 -12.72
C VAL A 151 -5.75 -9.65 -13.42
N ASP A 152 -6.58 -8.75 -13.99
CA ASP A 152 -7.75 -9.11 -14.78
C ASP A 152 -7.51 -9.00 -16.31
N PRO A 153 -7.11 -10.09 -16.99
CA PRO A 153 -6.97 -10.10 -18.44
C PRO A 153 -8.29 -9.94 -19.19
N ARG A 154 -9.47 -9.97 -18.53
CA ARG A 154 -10.77 -9.76 -19.20
C ARG A 154 -10.98 -8.30 -19.61
N LEU A 155 -10.33 -7.36 -18.93
CA LEU A 155 -10.37 -5.93 -19.28
C LEU A 155 -9.49 -5.58 -20.49
N ARG A 156 -8.56 -6.46 -20.89
CA ARG A 156 -7.70 -6.26 -22.08
C ARG A 156 -8.42 -6.47 -23.41
N ALA A 157 -9.63 -7.02 -23.42
CA ALA A 157 -10.29 -7.52 -24.62
C ALA A 157 -11.43 -6.63 -25.17
N LYS A 158 -11.41 -5.32 -24.89
CA LYS A 158 -12.33 -4.36 -25.54
C LYS A 158 -11.59 -3.19 -26.13
#